data_AF-A0A8T3RKJ2-F1
#
_entry.id   AF-A0A8T3RKJ2-F1
#
_cell.length_a   1.000
_cell.length_b   1.000
_cell.length_c   1.000
_cell.angle_alpha   90.00
_cell.angle_beta   90.00
_cell.angle_gamma   90.00
#
_symmetry.space_group_name_H-M   'P 1'
#
loop_
_entity.id
_entity.type
_entity.pdbx_description
1 polymer ?
#
loop_
_entity_poly.entity_id
_entity_poly.type
_entity_poly.pdbx_seq_one_letter_code
_entity_poly.pdbx_strand_id
1 'polypeptide(L)' 'MRFLQRVWQILRALSGDDAYERYLAHWHARHAAEEATPMTRAEFFKAEVERKWSGVRRCC' A
#
# COMPACT_ATOMS: atom_id res chain seq x y z
N MET A 1 7.05 15.77 -24.42
CA MET A 1 6.21 14.55 -24.28
C MET A 1 6.65 13.61 -23.15
N ARG A 2 7.96 13.40 -22.86
CA ARG A 2 8.43 12.50 -21.79
C ARG A 2 8.24 12.99 -20.33
N PHE A 3 8.20 14.30 -20.12
CA PHE A 3 8.06 14.89 -18.78
C PHE A 3 6.67 14.64 -18.17
N LEU A 4 5.61 14.78 -18.98
CA LEU A 4 4.23 14.48 -18.61
C LEU A 4 4.05 13.02 -18.17
N GLN A 5 4.69 12.08 -18.88
CA GLN A 5 4.67 10.66 -18.49
C GLN A 5 5.33 10.43 -17.14
N ARG A 6 6.44 11.12 -16.87
CA ARG A 6 7.18 10.98 -15.61
C ARG A 6 6.39 11.56 -14.43
N VAL A 7 5.77 12.73 -14.61
CA VAL A 7 4.87 13.34 -13.63
C VAL A 7 3.63 12.47 -13.39
N TRP A 8 3.06 11.85 -14.43
CA TRP A 8 1.93 10.93 -14.30
C TRP A 8 2.26 9.68 -13.50
N GLN A 9 3.45 9.09 -13.72
CA GLN A 9 3.94 7.95 -12.93
C GLN A 9 4.16 8.34 -11.46
N ILE A 10 4.70 9.53 -11.20
CA ILE A 10 4.90 10.05 -9.85
C ILE A 10 3.56 10.31 -9.16
N LEU A 11 2.58 10.91 -9.84
CA LEU A 11 1.24 11.13 -9.32
C LEU A 11 0.53 9.80 -8.99
N ARG A 12 0.71 8.77 -9.83
CA ARG A 12 0.19 7.41 -9.58
C ARG A 12 0.85 6.74 -8.38
N ALA A 13 2.15 6.95 -8.18
CA ALA A 13 2.86 6.47 -7.00
C ALA A 13 2.43 7.21 -5.71
N LEU A 14 2.18 8.52 -5.81
CA LEU A 14 1.72 9.35 -4.70
C LEU A 14 0.23 9.17 -4.37
N SER A 15 -0.60 8.80 -5.34
CA SER A 15 -2.03 8.52 -5.11
C SER A 15 -2.25 7.19 -4.36
N GLY A 16 -1.20 6.39 -4.15
CA GLY A 16 -1.29 5.09 -3.52
C GLY A 16 -1.81 3.98 -4.44
N ASP A 17 -1.88 4.24 -5.76
CA ASP A 17 -2.25 3.20 -6.73
C ASP A 17 -1.20 2.06 -6.78
N ASP A 18 0.06 2.39 -6.47
CA ASP A 18 1.18 1.44 -6.36
C ASP A 18 1.44 0.96 -4.92
N ALA A 19 0.65 1.39 -3.93
CA ALA A 19 0.92 1.08 -2.52
C ALA A 19 0.91 -0.43 -2.25
N TYR A 20 0.03 -1.16 -2.94
CA TYR A 20 -0.03 -2.61 -2.89
C TYR A 20 1.21 -3.27 -3.55
N GLU A 21 1.71 -2.71 -4.65
CA GLU A 21 2.91 -3.23 -5.34
C GLU A 21 4.16 -3.05 -4.48
N ARG A 22 4.27 -1.89 -3.80
CA ARG A 22 5.33 -1.63 -2.80
C ARG A 22 5.22 -2.57 -1.60
N TYR A 23 4.01 -2.82 -1.12
CA TYR A 23 3.76 -3.81 -0.07
C TYR A 23 4.23 -5.21 -0.50
N LEU A 24 3.88 -5.66 -1.70
CA LEU A 24 4.32 -6.97 -2.21
C LEU A 24 5.84 -7.04 -2.35
N ALA A 25 6.49 -6.01 -2.90
CA ALA A 25 7.95 -5.98 -3.01
C ALA A 25 8.63 -6.06 -1.63
N HIS A 26 8.10 -5.33 -0.64
CA HIS A 26 8.58 -5.40 0.74
C HIS A 26 8.34 -6.77 1.37
N TRP A 27 7.15 -7.33 1.18
CA TRP A 27 6.77 -8.63 1.70
C TRP A 27 7.67 -9.73 1.11
N HIS A 28 7.89 -9.72 -0.20
CA HIS A 28 8.81 -10.65 -0.86
C HIS A 28 10.26 -10.46 -0.37
N ALA A 29 10.70 -9.22 -0.10
CA ALA A 29 12.06 -8.98 0.36
C ALA A 29 12.29 -9.44 1.82
N ARG A 30 11.28 -9.38 2.69
CA ARG A 30 11.44 -9.63 4.14
C ARG A 30 10.78 -10.92 4.64
N HIS A 31 9.66 -11.29 4.05
CA HIS A 31 8.79 -12.38 4.50
C HIS A 31 8.70 -13.53 3.47
N ALA A 32 9.43 -13.49 2.36
CA ALA A 32 9.45 -14.61 1.41
C ALA A 32 10.00 -15.93 2.01
N ALA A 33 10.76 -15.86 3.09
CA ALA A 33 11.24 -17.03 3.84
C ALA A 33 10.21 -17.54 4.87
N GLU A 34 9.18 -16.77 5.16
CA GLU A 34 8.07 -17.20 6.00
C GLU A 34 7.06 -17.93 5.09
N GLU A 35 6.64 -19.14 5.45
CA GLU A 35 5.62 -19.93 4.73
C GLU A 35 4.20 -19.31 4.81
N ALA A 36 4.12 -17.98 4.96
CA ALA A 36 2.89 -17.23 4.91
C ALA A 36 2.61 -16.76 3.48
N THR A 37 1.36 -16.45 3.17
CA THR A 37 0.99 -15.79 1.91
C THR A 37 0.80 -14.29 2.13
N PRO A 38 1.18 -13.44 1.15
CA PRO A 38 0.92 -12.02 1.25
C PRO A 38 -0.59 -11.77 1.24
N MET A 39 -1.05 -10.79 2.03
CA MET A 39 -2.41 -10.27 1.96
C MET A 39 -2.82 -9.95 0.52
N THR A 40 -4.07 -10.26 0.18
CA THR A 40 -4.67 -9.85 -1.10
C THR A 40 -4.81 -8.33 -1.17
N ARG A 41 -4.98 -7.80 -2.38
CA ARG A 41 -5.19 -6.35 -2.60
C ARG A 41 -6.34 -5.79 -1.77
N ALA A 42 -7.46 -6.51 -1.69
CA ALA A 42 -8.63 -6.09 -0.93
C ALA A 42 -8.35 -6.07 0.58
N GLU A 43 -7.66 -7.07 1.11
CA GLU A 43 -7.27 -7.14 2.52
C GLU A 43 -6.30 -6.03 2.90
N PHE A 44 -5.32 -5.76 2.05
CA PHE A 44 -4.39 -4.64 2.23
C PHE A 44 -5.13 -3.29 2.32
N PHE A 45 -6.06 -3.02 1.39
CA PHE A 45 -6.85 -1.78 1.44
C PHE A 45 -7.74 -1.71 2.68
N LYS A 46 -8.38 -2.81 3.07
CA LYS A 46 -9.20 -2.87 4.27
C LYS A 46 -8.34 -2.57 5.51
N ALA A 47 -7.17 -3.17 5.62
CA ALA A 47 -6.24 -2.94 6.73
C ALA A 47 -5.73 -1.49 6.78
N GLU A 48 -5.44 -0.87 5.63
CA GLU A 48 -5.04 0.54 5.55
C GLU A 48 -6.17 1.50 5.94
N VAL A 49 -7.39 1.23 5.48
CA VAL A 49 -8.59 1.98 5.92
C VAL A 49 -8.79 1.79 7.41
N GLU A 50 -8.74 0.56 7.90
CA GLU A 50 -8.88 0.28 9.32
C GLU A 50 -7.81 1.02 10.14
N ARG A 51 -6.52 0.92 9.80
CA ARG A 51 -5.45 1.69 10.46
C ARG A 51 -5.70 3.19 10.46
N LYS A 52 -6.18 3.75 9.36
CA LYS A 52 -6.48 5.18 9.23
C LYS A 52 -7.63 5.62 10.15
N TRP A 53 -8.60 4.74 10.39
CA TRP A 53 -9.85 5.07 11.09
C TRP A 53 -10.00 4.40 12.47
N SER A 54 -9.14 3.46 12.83
CA SER A 54 -9.14 2.70 14.10
C SER A 54 -8.31 3.37 15.20
N GLY A 55 -7.77 4.57 14.94
CA GLY A 55 -7.14 5.39 15.98
C GLY A 55 -8.12 5.68 17.12
N VAL A 56 -7.58 5.89 18.33
CA VAL A 56 -8.38 6.17 19.54
C VAL A 56 -9.24 7.41 19.29
N ARG A 57 -10.52 7.20 18.97
CA ARG A 57 -11.54 8.24 18.95
C ARG A 57 -11.91 8.52 20.40
N ARG A 58 -11.09 9.32 21.09
CA ARG A 58 -11.49 9.96 22.34
C ARG A 58 -12.59 10.95 22.00
N CYS A 59 -13.82 10.47 21.91
CA CYS A 59 -14.94 11.33 22.21
C CYS A 59 -14.94 11.47 23.73
N CYS A 60 -14.66 12.69 24.20
CA CYS A 60 -15.04 13.10 25.55
C CYS A 60 -16.54 12.89 25.74
#